data_AF-A0A6I3BW12-F1
#
_entry.id   AF-A0A6I3BW12-F1
#
_cell.length_a   1.000
_cell.length_b   1.000
_cell.length_c   1.000
_cell.angle_alpha   90.00
_cell.angle_beta   90.00
_cell.angle_gamma   90.00
#
_symmetry.space_group_name_H-M   'P 1'
#
loop_
_entity.id
_entity.type
_entity.pdbx_description
1 polymer ?
#
loop_
_entity_poly.entity_id
_entity_poly.type
_entity_poly.pdbx_seq_one_letter_code
_entity_poly.pdbx_strand_id
1 'polypeptide(L)'
;MPGIEEFVRPHPIDIPSMPRKQRKRVLWGLVAVVLVLFIGGMGVAFAQRHHPICTDKQPPIAQRMVDIGQMVYQCQDGEVVTVGG
;
A
#
# COMPACT_ATOMS: atom_id res chain seq x y z
N MET A 1 -29.26 49.30 -1.95
CA MET A 1 -29.26 47.84 -2.08
C MET A 1 -28.25 47.27 -1.06
N PRO A 2 -28.67 46.85 0.14
CA PRO A 2 -27.81 46.11 1.08
C PRO A 2 -28.16 44.61 1.02
N GLY A 3 -27.18 43.69 1.06
CA GLY A 3 -27.53 42.27 1.27
C GLY A 3 -26.58 41.16 0.88
N ILE A 4 -25.25 41.34 0.84
CA ILE A 4 -24.32 40.22 0.55
C ILE A 4 -23.23 39.96 1.61
N GLU A 5 -23.19 40.71 2.71
CA GLU A 5 -22.13 40.55 3.72
C GLU A 5 -22.45 39.57 4.87
N GLU A 6 -23.65 38.99 4.93
CA GLU A 6 -24.06 38.19 6.09
C GLU A 6 -23.80 36.67 5.97
N PHE A 7 -23.44 36.17 4.78
CA PHE A 7 -23.40 34.73 4.51
C PHE A 7 -22.07 34.02 4.87
N VAL A 8 -21.06 34.73 5.38
CA VAL A 8 -19.75 34.14 5.77
C VAL A 8 -19.49 34.37 7.25
N ARG A 9 -20.41 33.94 8.11
CA ARG A 9 -20.04 33.66 9.51
C ARG A 9 -19.65 32.20 9.62
N PRO A 10 -18.37 31.86 9.86
CA PRO A 10 -17.99 30.49 10.15
C PRO A 10 -18.75 30.06 11.40
N HIS A 11 -19.63 29.06 11.25
CA HIS A 11 -20.20 28.41 12.41
C HIS A 11 -19.05 27.81 13.22
N PRO A 12 -18.96 28.08 14.54
CA PRO A 12 -17.98 27.40 15.37
C PRO A 12 -18.24 25.91 15.25
N ILE A 13 -17.30 25.19 14.63
CA ILE A 13 -17.29 23.74 14.67
C ILE A 13 -16.86 23.42 16.10
N ASP A 14 -17.84 23.19 16.97
CA ASP A 14 -17.59 22.62 18.29
C ASP A 14 -17.04 21.21 18.09
N ILE A 15 -15.71 21.10 18.03
CA ILE A 15 -15.05 19.79 18.00
C ILE A 15 -15.20 19.23 19.40
N PRO A 16 -16.00 18.15 19.60
CA PRO A 16 -16.15 17.57 20.92
C PRO A 16 -14.78 17.12 21.42
N SER A 17 -14.30 17.77 22.48
CA SER A 17 -13.02 17.41 23.09
C SER A 17 -13.16 16.03 23.72
N MET A 18 -12.59 15.01 23.07
CA MET A 18 -12.64 13.66 23.59
C MET A 18 -11.90 13.60 24.94
N PRO A 19 -12.48 12.99 25.98
CA PRO A 19 -11.81 12.85 27.27
C PRO A 19 -10.49 12.09 27.10
N ARG A 20 -9.43 12.51 27.81
CA ARG A 20 -8.05 11.98 27.66
C ARG A 20 -7.98 10.44 27.68
N LYS A 21 -8.86 9.78 28.45
CA LYS A 21 -8.94 8.31 28.52
C LYS A 21 -9.48 7.68 27.24
N GLN A 22 -10.53 8.26 26.63
CA GLN A 22 -11.04 7.79 25.33
C GLN A 22 -10.04 8.08 24.22
N ARG A 23 -9.41 9.25 24.20
CA ARG A 23 -8.38 9.58 23.22
C ARG A 23 -7.24 8.55 23.21
N LYS A 24 -6.77 8.13 24.39
CA LYS A 24 -5.76 7.06 24.50
C LYS A 24 -6.25 5.72 23.96
N ARG A 25 -7.48 5.31 24.25
CA ARG A 25 -8.06 4.06 23.74
C ARG A 25 -8.17 4.07 22.21
N VAL A 26 -8.65 5.17 21.64
CA VAL A 26 -8.75 5.35 20.19
C VAL A 26 -7.36 5.33 19.54
N LEU A 27 -6.37 6.01 20.14
CA LEU A 27 -5.00 5.99 19.63
C LEU A 27 -4.40 4.58 19.64
N TRP A 28 -4.55 3.85 20.76
CA TRP A 28 -4.08 2.47 20.86
C TRP A 28 -4.80 1.53 19.89
N GLY A 29 -6.11 1.73 19.66
CA GLY A 29 -6.86 0.99 18.65
C GLY A 29 -6.33 1.24 17.23
N LEU A 30 -6.07 2.50 16.88
CA LEU A 30 -5.47 2.86 15.60
C LEU A 30 -4.07 2.26 15.42
N VAL A 31 -3.22 2.33 16.44
CA VAL A 31 -1.89 1.71 16.42
C VAL A 31 -1.99 0.21 16.20
N ALA A 32 -2.90 -0.48 16.91
CA ALA A 32 -3.10 -1.91 16.75
C ALA A 32 -3.55 -2.27 15.32
N VAL A 33 -4.48 -1.52 14.75
CA VAL A 33 -4.95 -1.72 13.36
C VAL A 33 -3.80 -1.54 12.37
N VAL A 34 -3.03 -0.45 12.48
CA VAL A 34 -1.87 -0.21 11.61
C VAL A 34 -0.86 -1.33 11.71
N LEU A 35 -0.60 -1.82 12.93
CA LEU A 35 0.36 -2.88 13.18
C LEU A 35 -0.10 -4.22 12.57
N VAL A 36 -1.38 -4.54 12.67
CA VAL A 36 -1.99 -5.71 12.00
C VAL A 36 -1.88 -5.60 10.48
N LEU A 37 -2.20 -4.44 9.90
CA LEU A 37 -2.08 -4.21 8.46
C LEU A 37 -0.62 -4.30 8.00
N PHE A 38 0.32 -3.79 8.79
CA PHE A 38 1.75 -3.83 8.47
C PHE A 38 2.29 -5.26 8.48
N ILE A 39 1.99 -6.03 9.52
CA ILE A 39 2.39 -7.44 9.62
C ILE A 39 1.74 -8.26 8.51
N GLY A 40 0.44 -8.05 8.26
CA GLY A 40 -0.28 -8.72 7.18
C GLY A 40 0.34 -8.41 5.81
N GLY A 41 0.65 -7.14 5.53
CA GLY A 41 1.33 -6.71 4.31
C GLY A 41 2.72 -7.31 4.15
N MET A 42 3.52 -7.37 5.23
CA MET A 42 4.82 -8.05 5.22
C MET A 42 4.69 -9.55 4.92
N GLY A 43 3.69 -10.22 5.49
CA GLY A 43 3.43 -11.64 5.22
C GLY A 43 3.11 -11.92 3.76
N VAL A 44 2.24 -11.11 3.14
CA VAL A 44 1.92 -11.23 1.71
C VAL A 44 3.16 -10.95 0.84
N ALA A 45 3.91 -9.89 1.15
CA ALA A 45 5.13 -9.57 0.42
C ALA A 45 6.18 -10.69 0.54
N PHE A 46 6.30 -11.31 1.71
CA PHE A 46 7.18 -12.45 1.93
C PHE A 46 6.73 -13.67 1.12
N ALA A 47 5.44 -14.00 1.15
CA ALA A 47 4.88 -15.09 0.34
C ALA A 47 5.11 -14.88 -1.17
N GLN A 48 4.95 -13.66 -1.66
CA GLN A 48 5.20 -13.35 -3.08
C GLN A 48 6.69 -13.37 -3.46
N ARG A 49 7.60 -13.05 -2.53
CA ARG A 49 9.06 -13.21 -2.76
C ARG A 49 9.49 -14.67 -2.92
N HIS A 50 8.68 -15.61 -2.47
CA HIS A 50 8.95 -17.05 -2.59
C HIS A 50 8.34 -17.70 -3.83
N HIS A 51 7.68 -16.93 -4.71
CA HIS A 51 7.39 -17.38 -6.07
C HIS A 51 8.55 -16.98 -6.96
N PRO A 52 9.56 -17.84 -7.11
CA PRO A 52 10.69 -17.52 -7.94
C PRO A 52 10.21 -17.46 -9.40
N ILE A 53 10.52 -16.36 -10.09
CA ILE A 53 10.23 -16.22 -11.52
C ILE A 53 11.08 -17.22 -12.32
N CYS A 54 12.31 -17.47 -11.84
CA CYS A 54 13.26 -18.43 -12.39
C CYS A 54 13.32 -19.69 -11.54
N THR A 55 13.41 -20.88 -12.14
CA THR A 55 13.45 -22.15 -11.38
C THR A 55 14.61 -22.20 -10.37
N ASP A 56 15.71 -21.54 -10.68
CA ASP A 56 16.90 -21.39 -9.84
C ASP A 56 16.72 -20.57 -8.55
N LYS A 57 15.56 -19.92 -8.35
CA LYS A 57 15.31 -18.99 -7.22
C LYS A 57 16.26 -17.78 -7.15
N GLN A 58 17.05 -17.56 -8.19
CA GLN A 58 17.93 -16.41 -8.32
C GLN A 58 17.22 -15.24 -9.01
N PRO A 59 17.64 -13.99 -8.76
CA PRO A 59 17.14 -12.85 -9.51
C PRO A 59 17.54 -12.99 -11.00
N PRO A 60 16.65 -12.62 -11.93
CA PRO A 60 16.92 -12.68 -13.35
C PRO A 60 18.09 -11.76 -13.73
N ILE A 61 18.91 -12.20 -14.69
CA ILE A 61 20.05 -11.43 -15.22
C ILE A 61 19.54 -10.25 -16.06
N ALA A 62 18.51 -10.50 -16.85
CA ALA A 62 17.92 -9.51 -17.73
C ALA A 62 16.40 -9.60 -17.71
N GLN A 63 15.75 -8.45 -17.79
CA GLN A 63 14.31 -8.32 -17.97
C GLN A 63 14.09 -7.46 -19.21
N ARG A 64 13.32 -7.97 -20.18
CA ARG A 64 13.00 -7.26 -21.41
C ARG A 64 11.52 -7.29 -21.67
N MET A 65 10.95 -6.14 -21.98
CA MET A 65 9.59 -6.05 -22.49
C MET A 65 9.62 -6.40 -23.97
N VAL A 66 8.87 -7.43 -24.37
CA VAL A 66 8.86 -7.94 -25.75
C VAL A 66 7.57 -7.53 -26.47
N ASP A 67 6.48 -7.36 -25.72
CA ASP A 67 5.21 -6.82 -26.21
C ASP A 67 4.44 -6.11 -25.07
N ILE A 68 3.33 -5.45 -25.38
CA ILE A 68 2.45 -4.80 -24.40
C ILE A 68 1.91 -5.86 -23.44
N GLY A 69 2.34 -5.82 -22.19
CA GLY A 69 1.91 -6.75 -21.15
C GLY A 69 2.68 -8.08 -21.11
N GLN A 70 3.70 -8.26 -21.96
CA GLN A 70 4.58 -9.44 -21.92
C GLN A 70 6.00 -9.06 -21.49
N MET A 71 6.45 -9.68 -20.40
CA MET A 71 7.81 -9.52 -19.89
C MET A 71 8.57 -10.82 -19.99
N VAL A 72 9.74 -10.76 -20.62
CA VAL A 72 10.67 -11.88 -20.71
C VAL A 72 11.77 -11.69 -19.68
N TYR A 73 11.94 -12.71 -18.85
CA TYR A 73 12.99 -12.81 -17.85
C TYR A 73 14.03 -13.82 -18.31
N GLN A 74 15.29 -13.41 -18.27
CA GLN A 74 16.42 -14.29 -18.54
C GLN A 74 17.04 -14.73 -17.20
N CYS A 75 16.93 -16.01 -16.91
CA CYS A 75 17.40 -16.66 -15.69
C CYS A 75 18.87 -17.06 -15.80
N GLN A 76 19.49 -17.43 -14.67
CA GLN A 76 20.94 -17.66 -14.61
C GLN A 76 21.39 -19.01 -15.18
N ASP A 77 20.55 -20.03 -15.07
CA ASP A 77 20.61 -21.31 -15.79
C ASP A 77 20.45 -21.18 -17.31
N GLY A 78 20.08 -20.01 -17.82
CA GLY A 78 19.74 -19.81 -19.22
C GLY A 78 18.28 -20.10 -19.56
N GLU A 79 17.43 -20.37 -18.54
CA GLU A 79 15.98 -20.44 -18.71
C GLU A 79 15.44 -19.05 -19.13
N VAL A 80 14.53 -19.02 -20.09
CA VAL A 80 13.87 -17.80 -20.55
C VAL A 80 12.39 -17.93 -20.22
N VAL A 81 11.94 -17.17 -19.23
CA VAL A 81 10.56 -17.21 -18.73
C VAL A 81 9.80 -16.02 -19.28
N THR A 82 8.76 -16.28 -20.06
CA THR A 82 7.84 -15.25 -20.55
C THR A 82 6.64 -15.20 -19.63
N VAL A 83 6.45 -14.07 -18.95
CA VAL A 83 5.26 -13.80 -18.14
C VAL A 83 4.41 -12.79 -18.90
N GLY A 84 3.24 -13.25 -19.36
CA GLY A 84 2.26 -12.46 -20.08
C GLY A 84 0.87 -12.65 -19.46
N GLY A 85 0.10 -11.57 -19.41
CA GLY A 85 -1.31 -11.59 -19.01
C GLY A 85 -2.20 -12.28 -20.02
#